data_AF-X1BQS9-F1
#
_entry.id   AF-X1BQS9-F1
#
_cell.length_a   1.000
_cell.length_b   1.000
_cell.length_c   1.000
_cell.angle_alpha   90.00
_cell.angle_beta   90.00
_cell.angle_gamma   90.00
#
_symmetry.space_group_name_H-M   'P 1'
#
loop_
_entity.id
_entity.type
_entity.pdbx_description
1 polymer ?
#
loop_
_entity_poly.entity_id
_entity_poly.type
_entity_poly.pdbx_seq_one_letter_code
_entity_poly.pdbx_strand_id
1 'polypeptide(L)'
;MMYMKKDNLKRVFKEIYRVLNNSGELVIWDLIIPNRNKNEKEYIGIYLNVEIGVKIIEAGYGIPWDKEQDVNLYVNLATSTGFAIIEQNVDGNYFFMRCRKN
;
A
#
# COMPACT_ATOMS: atom_id res chain seq x y z
N MET A 1 0.95 0.71 3.34
CA MET A 1 1.88 0.28 4.41
C MET A 1 3.33 0.74 4.16
N MET A 2 3.53 1.97 3.66
CA MET A 2 4.84 2.60 3.43
C MET A 2 5.83 2.49 4.61
N TYR A 3 5.42 2.64 5.87
CA TYR A 3 6.33 2.57 7.02
C TYR A 3 6.72 1.15 7.47
N MET A 4 6.23 0.12 6.80
CA MET A 4 6.45 -1.28 7.20
C MET A 4 7.58 -1.93 6.41
N LYS A 5 8.42 -2.71 7.10
CA LYS A 5 9.38 -3.62 6.45
C LYS A 5 8.66 -4.67 5.62
N LYS A 6 9.18 -4.97 4.43
CA LYS A 6 8.59 -5.91 3.47
C LYS A 6 8.32 -7.30 4.09
N ASP A 7 9.23 -7.77 4.94
CA ASP A 7 9.14 -9.07 5.60
C ASP A 7 7.93 -9.22 6.55
N ASN A 8 7.41 -8.10 7.07
CA ASN A 8 6.25 -8.11 7.96
C ASN A 8 4.92 -8.21 7.20
N LEU A 9 4.89 -7.83 5.91
CA LEU A 9 3.64 -7.72 5.14
C LEU A 9 2.89 -9.05 5.10
N LYS A 10 3.58 -10.17 4.89
CA LYS A 10 2.96 -11.51 4.86
C LYS A 10 2.25 -11.84 6.17
N ARG A 11 2.86 -11.52 7.32
CA ARG A 11 2.23 -11.76 8.63
C ARG A 11 1.01 -10.85 8.81
N VAL A 12 1.11 -9.59 8.41
CA VAL A 12 0.02 -8.62 8.53
C VAL A 12 -1.19 -9.04 7.70
N PHE A 13 -1.00 -9.48 6.46
CA PHE A 13 -2.11 -9.99 5.64
C PHE A 13 -2.83 -11.17 6.30
N LYS A 14 -2.08 -12.13 6.87
CA LYS A 14 -2.65 -13.26 7.61
C LYS A 14 -3.47 -12.81 8.82
N GLU A 15 -2.97 -11.86 9.60
CA GLU A 15 -3.70 -11.35 10.75
C GLU A 15 -4.96 -10.59 10.35
N ILE A 16 -4.90 -9.76 9.29
CA ILE A 16 -6.07 -9.06 8.77
C ILE A 16 -7.13 -10.09 8.32
N TYR A 17 -6.73 -11.11 7.58
CA TYR A 17 -7.65 -12.17 7.16
C TYR A 17 -8.26 -12.90 8.36
N ARG A 18 -7.46 -13.18 9.40
CA ARG A 18 -7.95 -13.85 10.62
C ARG A 18 -9.02 -13.03 11.35
N VAL A 19 -8.85 -11.71 11.45
CA VAL A 19 -9.73 -10.85 12.26
C VAL A 19 -10.93 -10.28 11.51
N LEU A 20 -10.89 -10.24 10.17
CA LEU A 20 -12.05 -9.80 9.39
C LEU A 20 -13.21 -10.80 9.50
N ASN A 21 -14.43 -10.28 9.58
CA ASN A 21 -15.64 -11.09 9.42
C ASN A 21 -15.72 -11.69 8.00
N ASN A 22 -16.55 -12.71 7.84
CA ASN A 22 -16.85 -13.25 6.51
C ASN A 22 -17.40 -12.13 5.62
N SER A 23 -16.93 -12.08 4.36
CA SER A 23 -17.20 -10.97 3.43
C SER A 23 -16.68 -9.59 3.84
N GLY A 24 -15.89 -9.50 4.91
CA GLY A 24 -15.19 -8.26 5.29
C GLY A 24 -14.18 -7.85 4.24
N GLU A 25 -13.97 -6.54 4.09
CA GLU A 25 -13.09 -5.98 3.07
C GLU A 25 -11.85 -5.33 3.68
N LEU A 26 -10.72 -5.52 3.01
CA LEU A 26 -9.48 -4.78 3.23
C LEU A 26 -9.32 -3.80 2.06
N VAL A 27 -9.19 -2.51 2.40
CA VAL A 27 -8.96 -1.42 1.45
C VAL A 27 -7.59 -0.82 1.74
N ILE A 28 -6.76 -0.71 0.71
CA ILE A 28 -5.40 -0.18 0.77
C ILE A 28 -5.29 0.94 -0.25
N TRP A 29 -4.82 2.10 0.20
CA TRP A 29 -4.28 3.16 -0.63
C TRP A 29 -2.84 3.39 -0.18
N ASP A 30 -1.89 3.25 -1.09
CA ASP A 30 -0.47 3.36 -0.76
C ASP A 30 0.37 3.73 -1.98
N LEU A 31 1.68 3.93 -1.75
CA LEU A 31 2.62 4.36 -2.77
C LEU A 31 3.29 3.21 -3.51
N ILE A 32 3.53 3.46 -4.79
CA ILE A 32 4.55 2.75 -5.56
C ILE A 32 5.90 3.33 -5.15
N ILE A 33 6.77 2.47 -4.62
CA ILE A 33 8.16 2.77 -4.31
C ILE A 33 9.00 2.00 -5.33
N PRO A 34 9.52 2.66 -6.38
CA PRO A 34 10.29 1.99 -7.41
C PRO A 34 11.64 1.49 -6.86
N ASN A 35 12.31 0.64 -7.63
CA ASN A 35 13.67 0.23 -7.29
C ASN A 35 14.62 1.45 -7.30
N ARG A 36 15.53 1.51 -6.32
CA ARG A 36 16.48 2.62 -6.17
C ARG A 36 17.71 2.42 -7.03
N ASN A 37 18.04 3.40 -7.86
CA ASN A 37 19.29 3.46 -8.61
C ASN A 37 20.44 3.96 -7.72
N LYS A 38 21.68 3.56 -8.04
CA LYS A 38 22.87 3.91 -7.23
C LYS A 38 23.12 5.42 -7.07
N ASN A 39 22.63 6.24 -8.01
CA ASN A 39 22.86 7.69 -8.03
C ASN A 39 21.70 8.49 -7.42
N GLU A 40 20.68 7.83 -6.87
CA GLU A 40 19.51 8.49 -6.28
C GLU A 40 19.72 8.82 -4.80
N LYS A 41 18.84 9.69 -4.29
CA LYS A 41 18.81 10.08 -2.87
C LYS A 41 18.60 8.85 -1.97
N GLU A 42 19.01 8.98 -0.72
CA GLU A 42 18.81 7.92 0.29
C GLU A 42 17.36 7.80 0.78
N TYR A 43 16.55 8.83 0.55
CA TYR A 43 15.16 8.91 0.99
C TYR A 43 14.24 9.20 -0.19
N ILE A 44 13.06 8.58 -0.15
CA ILE A 44 11.94 8.89 -1.04
C ILE A 44 10.85 9.57 -0.22
N GLY A 45 10.21 10.57 -0.79
CA GLY A 45 9.12 11.28 -0.14
C GLY A 45 8.06 11.73 -1.12
N ILE A 46 6.87 11.96 -0.58
CA ILE A 46 5.71 12.44 -1.30
C ILE A 46 5.11 13.65 -0.60
N TYR A 47 4.49 14.52 -1.39
CA TYR A 47 3.58 15.52 -0.90
C TYR A 47 2.17 15.10 -1.24
N LEU A 48 1.31 15.07 -0.24
CA LEU A 48 -0.09 14.73 -0.35
C LEU A 48 -0.93 15.98 -0.06
N ASN A 49 -1.75 16.36 -1.03
CA ASN A 49 -2.78 17.36 -0.86
C ASN A 49 -4.12 16.63 -0.74
N VAL A 50 -4.74 16.71 0.43
CA VAL A 50 -6.05 16.09 0.70
C VAL A 50 -7.11 17.17 0.71
N GLU A 51 -8.00 17.11 -0.27
CA GLU A 51 -9.16 17.99 -0.33
C GLU A 51 -10.30 17.42 0.52
N ILE A 52 -10.74 18.17 1.54
CA ILE A 52 -11.86 17.79 2.42
C ILE A 52 -12.85 18.96 2.44
N GLY A 53 -13.90 18.84 1.62
CA GLY A 53 -14.85 19.93 1.39
C GLY A 53 -14.15 21.14 0.77
N VAL A 54 -14.11 22.26 1.48
CA VAL A 54 -13.44 23.50 1.02
C VAL A 54 -12.02 23.66 1.57
N LYS A 55 -11.49 22.68 2.30
CA LYS A 55 -10.16 22.73 2.91
C LYS A 55 -9.19 21.84 2.15
N ILE A 56 -7.96 22.33 1.96
CA ILE A 56 -6.83 21.54 1.48
C ILE A 56 -5.90 21.30 2.67
N ILE A 57 -5.59 20.04 2.94
CA ILE A 57 -4.57 19.64 3.92
C ILE A 57 -3.33 19.22 3.14
N GLU A 58 -2.23 19.90 3.38
CA GLU A 58 -0.93 19.60 2.79
C GLU A 58 -0.09 18.79 3.80
N ALA A 59 0.42 17.65 3.37
CA ALA A 59 1.26 16.79 4.20
C ALA A 59 2.44 16.25 3.41
N GLY A 60 3.63 16.30 4.00
CA GLY A 60 4.84 15.67 3.48
C GLY A 60 5.15 14.39 4.23
N TYR A 61 5.40 13.29 3.51
CA TYR A 61 5.81 12.02 4.09
C TYR A 61 7.08 11.51 3.41
N GLY A 62 7.97 10.89 4.17
CA GLY A 62 9.19 10.30 3.64
C GLY A 62 9.65 9.09 4.44
N ILE A 63 10.36 8.21 3.75
CA ILE A 63 11.00 7.02 4.31
C ILE A 63 12.41 6.85 3.71
N PRO A 64 13.31 6.11 4.38
CA PRO A 64 14.49 5.57 3.71
C PRO A 64 14.07 4.81 2.45
N TRP A 65 14.81 4.99 1.36
CA TRP A 65 14.55 4.30 0.10
C TRP A 65 15.28 2.95 0.08
N ASP A 66 14.90 2.09 1.02
CA ASP A 66 15.54 0.80 1.31
C ASP A 66 14.73 -0.42 0.82
N LYS A 67 13.61 -0.16 0.14
CA LYS A 67 12.70 -1.20 -0.37
C LYS A 67 12.04 -0.80 -1.67
N GLU A 68 11.57 -1.81 -2.39
CA GLU A 68 10.69 -1.69 -3.56
C GLU A 68 9.29 -2.20 -3.21
N GLN A 69 8.28 -1.52 -3.75
CA GLN A 69 6.89 -1.77 -3.49
C GLN A 69 6.01 -1.34 -4.68
N ASP A 70 5.12 -2.22 -5.13
CA ASP A 70 4.12 -1.93 -6.16
C ASP A 70 2.79 -2.61 -5.83
N VAL A 71 1.76 -2.37 -6.65
CA VAL A 71 0.45 -3.01 -6.48
C VAL A 71 0.53 -4.54 -6.57
N ASN A 72 1.41 -5.09 -7.43
CA ASN A 72 1.53 -6.53 -7.65
C ASN A 72 2.01 -7.26 -6.40
N LEU A 73 2.93 -6.66 -5.64
CA LEU A 73 3.35 -7.18 -4.34
C LEU A 73 2.15 -7.42 -3.41
N TYR A 74 1.24 -6.45 -3.32
CA TYR A 74 0.05 -6.55 -2.46
C TYR A 74 -1.00 -7.51 -3.00
N VAL A 75 -1.21 -7.55 -4.31
CA VAL A 75 -2.11 -8.52 -4.96
C VAL A 75 -1.64 -9.96 -4.68
N ASN A 76 -0.34 -10.22 -4.80
CA ASN A 76 0.24 -11.53 -4.51
C ASN A 76 0.10 -11.91 -3.02
N LEU A 77 0.28 -10.95 -2.11
CA LEU A 77 0.08 -11.18 -0.67
C LEU A 77 -1.39 -11.45 -0.33
N ALA A 78 -2.31 -10.70 -0.92
CA ALA A 78 -3.74 -10.85 -0.73
C ALA A 78 -4.23 -12.23 -1.22
N THR A 79 -3.91 -12.58 -2.47
CA THR A 79 -4.32 -13.85 -3.09
C THR A 79 -3.73 -15.05 -2.37
N SER A 80 -2.43 -15.03 -2.04
CA SER A 80 -1.78 -16.12 -1.28
C SER A 80 -2.30 -16.28 0.15
N THR A 81 -2.99 -15.26 0.70
CA THR A 81 -3.63 -15.33 2.02
C THR A 81 -5.07 -15.87 1.94
N GLY A 82 -5.73 -15.79 0.78
CA GLY A 82 -7.11 -16.24 0.57
C GLY A 82 -8.12 -15.12 0.30
N PHE A 83 -7.68 -13.87 0.13
CA PHE A 83 -8.56 -12.78 -0.27
C PHE A 83 -8.92 -12.88 -1.77
N ALA A 84 -10.16 -12.51 -2.12
CA ALA A 84 -10.54 -12.18 -3.49
C ALA A 84 -10.22 -10.70 -3.78
N ILE A 85 -9.61 -10.41 -4.93
CA ILE A 85 -9.41 -9.02 -5.39
C ILE A 85 -10.73 -8.52 -5.98
N ILE A 86 -11.23 -7.40 -5.46
CA ILE A 86 -12.48 -6.77 -5.93
C ILE A 86 -12.16 -5.63 -6.89
N GLU A 87 -11.14 -4.84 -6.58
CA GLU A 87 -10.77 -3.67 -7.36
C GLU A 87 -9.28 -3.37 -7.18
N GLN A 88 -8.64 -2.91 -8.24
CA GLN A 88 -7.27 -2.39 -8.21
C GLN A 88 -7.16 -1.23 -9.20
N ASN A 89 -6.49 -0.15 -8.80
CA ASN A 89 -6.22 0.99 -9.66
C ASN A 89 -4.80 1.50 -9.40
N VAL A 90 -4.15 2.00 -10.44
CA VAL A 90 -2.87 2.69 -10.35
C VAL A 90 -3.03 4.07 -10.94
N ASP A 91 -2.60 5.09 -10.23
CA ASP A 91 -2.62 6.47 -10.68
C ASP A 91 -1.31 7.17 -10.29
N GLY A 92 -0.49 7.46 -11.28
CA GLY A 92 0.86 7.98 -11.08
C GLY A 92 1.69 7.09 -10.15
N ASN A 93 2.10 7.64 -9.00
CA ASN A 93 2.91 6.95 -8.00
C ASN A 93 2.08 6.32 -6.87
N TYR A 94 0.76 6.28 -7.02
CA TYR A 94 -0.17 5.74 -6.03
C TYR A 94 -0.87 4.51 -6.59
N PHE A 95 -1.27 3.61 -5.70
CA PHE A 95 -2.17 2.54 -6.06
C PHE A 95 -3.27 2.37 -5.02
N PHE A 96 -4.42 1.95 -5.49
CA PHE A 96 -5.56 1.54 -4.71
C PHE A 96 -5.79 0.05 -4.91
N MET A 97 -6.11 -0.67 -3.83
CA MET A 97 -6.53 -2.06 -3.88
C MET A 97 -7.64 -2.29 -2.86
N ARG A 98 -8.67 -3.01 -3.28
CA ARG A 98 -9.76 -3.48 -2.43
C ARG A 98 -9.91 -4.97 -2.60
N CYS A 99 -9.89 -5.71 -1.51
CA CYS A 99 -10.03 -7.15 -1.50
C CYS A 99 -10.99 -7.62 -0.41
N ARG A 100 -11.63 -8.76 -0.63
CA ARG A 100 -12.67 -9.32 0.24
C ARG A 100 -12.23 -10.65 0.83
N LYS A 101 -12.50 -10.85 2.11
CA LYS A 101 -12.36 -12.15 2.77
C LYS A 101 -13.46 -13.08 2.23
N ASN A 102 -13.02 -14.10 1.50
CA ASN A 102 -13.83 -15.26 1.15
C ASN A 102 -14.13 -16.09 2.40
#